data_AF-A0A8T4NZW4-F1
#
_entry.id   AF-A0A8T4NZW4-F1
#
_cell.length_a   1.000
_cell.length_b   1.000
_cell.length_c   1.000
_cell.angle_alpha   90.00
_cell.angle_beta   90.00
_cell.angle_gamma   90.00
#
_symmetry.space_group_name_H-M   'P 1'
#
loop_
_entity.id
_entity.type
_entity.pdbx_description
1 polymer ?
#
loop_
_entity_poly.entity_id
_entity_poly.type
_entity_poly.pdbx_seq_one_letter_code
_entity_poly.pdbx_strand_id
1 'polypeptide(L)'
;MELKRIIFVAFIFLFLQSSSSFATVVPQIKDFAIYADTGAWQPSIVAFENFLTWKNVTWQEIDAGTVNQYNLSMYYKGIWMPGGWAWNYKKSITDAGDAHIRELVSLGGVYMGASAGAYYACDRIKWEGKEYPYTLDLFKGICIGPIDEIAPWPNYVMTTMNINQPHTANVFEPSQRDVLYYGEPYFVPDAGQEMLSMANYIVPANPSAHNQPGIISFNYGNGRVVLLGPHLEIDEDSDRDGTDFADELSDGPDSSDWPFLWTALDWALKHTITQAPADNVHINDTTAPTINSINDSPDPVIKPNNITFDADVTDNFGVKKVEVEFDGIYHDMVQNIAPAQSQIFFDGFESGSFGPKWKSFCRTGGCANNWNVATTNPYQGTYHAQVKQPGVSKNATLQFNFSTEGYLDITLRYYRRLVGLDTADSYYAEWFNGITWKSLEAKLDGGGSENNAAYLYKSFNLDSSANDNPNFLVRFNCEAGAVSEFCRLDNFELLGTSFTNKWQYTQSSSGISIGIHNYKVHVTDFSNDTVVSVTETFTVQ
;
A
#
# COMPACT_ATOMS: atom_id res chain seq x y z
N MET A 1 6.31 -38.26 34.49
CA MET A 1 6.49 -36.98 35.21
C MET A 1 7.82 -36.41 34.74
N GLU A 2 7.83 -35.80 33.57
CA GLU A 2 8.98 -35.06 33.06
C GLU A 2 8.48 -33.72 32.54
N LEU A 3 8.93 -32.67 33.22
CA LEU A 3 8.57 -31.29 33.01
C LEU A 3 9.51 -30.73 31.93
N LYS A 4 9.08 -30.73 30.66
CA LYS A 4 9.79 -29.99 29.61
C LYS A 4 9.53 -28.49 29.84
N ARG A 5 10.56 -27.79 30.28
CA ARG A 5 10.63 -26.33 30.35
C ARG A 5 10.51 -25.75 28.94
N ILE A 6 9.38 -25.12 28.64
CA ILE A 6 9.23 -24.24 27.49
C ILE A 6 9.76 -22.87 27.91
N ILE A 7 10.79 -22.41 27.21
CA ILE A 7 11.36 -21.07 27.37
C ILE A 7 10.37 -20.10 26.71
N PHE A 8 9.72 -19.28 27.53
CA PHE A 8 8.83 -18.21 27.09
C PHE A 8 9.72 -17.02 26.68
N VAL A 9 9.93 -16.82 25.38
CA VAL A 9 10.52 -15.57 24.88
C VAL A 9 9.38 -14.58 24.76
N ALA A 10 9.20 -13.77 25.81
CA ALA A 10 8.30 -12.62 25.76
C ALA A 10 8.94 -11.56 24.87
N PHE A 11 8.41 -11.38 23.65
CA PHE A 11 8.67 -10.17 22.87
C PHE A 11 7.93 -9.01 23.55
N ILE A 12 8.67 -8.26 24.36
CA ILE A 12 8.23 -6.95 24.85
C ILE A 12 8.30 -6.00 23.66
N PHE A 13 7.16 -5.73 23.02
CA PHE A 13 7.03 -4.56 22.17
C PHE A 13 7.17 -3.32 23.05
N LEU A 14 8.36 -2.74 23.02
CA LEU A 14 8.65 -1.49 23.69
C LEU A 14 8.03 -0.37 22.85
N PHE A 15 6.74 -0.06 23.08
CA PHE A 15 6.16 1.19 22.60
C PHE A 15 6.90 2.33 23.28
N LEU A 16 7.76 3.02 22.53
CA LEU A 16 8.36 4.27 22.96
C LEU A 16 7.22 5.28 23.17
N GLN A 17 6.76 5.41 24.42
CA GLN A 17 5.92 6.53 24.82
C GLN A 17 6.75 7.80 24.78
N SER A 18 6.71 8.52 23.66
CA SER A 18 6.95 9.95 23.68
C SER A 18 5.72 10.58 24.31
N SER A 19 5.76 10.79 25.63
CA SER A 19 4.82 11.70 26.30
C SER A 19 5.19 13.13 25.92
N SER A 20 4.94 13.48 24.66
CA SER A 20 4.85 14.86 24.22
C SER A 20 3.48 15.32 24.68
N SER A 21 3.42 16.34 25.53
CA SER A 21 2.19 17.09 25.75
C SER A 21 1.82 17.76 24.42
N PHE A 22 1.08 17.04 23.56
CA PHE A 22 0.56 17.58 22.32
C PHE A 22 -0.51 18.62 22.68
N ALA A 23 -0.41 19.81 22.08
CA ALA A 23 -1.53 20.72 22.06
C ALA A 23 -2.64 20.03 21.26
N THR A 24 -3.84 19.92 21.85
CA THR A 24 -5.02 19.33 21.21
C THR A 24 -5.19 19.86 19.79
N VAL A 25 -5.35 18.97 18.80
CA VAL A 25 -5.61 19.38 17.42
C VAL A 25 -6.90 20.21 17.36
N VAL A 26 -6.82 21.42 16.80
CA VAL A 26 -7.99 22.28 16.60
C VAL A 26 -8.76 21.80 15.36
N PRO A 27 -10.03 21.40 15.49
CA PRO A 27 -10.78 20.84 14.37
C PRO A 27 -11.06 21.90 13.29
N GLN A 28 -11.01 21.47 12.03
CA GLN A 28 -11.33 22.25 10.83
C GLN A 28 -12.51 21.60 10.10
N ILE A 29 -13.23 22.39 9.31
CA ILE A 29 -14.34 21.85 8.50
C ILE A 29 -13.77 20.94 7.41
N LYS A 30 -14.08 19.65 7.48
CA LYS A 30 -13.66 18.59 6.54
C LYS A 30 -14.81 17.60 6.36
N ASP A 31 -14.71 16.73 5.37
CA ASP A 31 -15.69 15.66 5.20
C ASP A 31 -15.50 14.58 6.27
N PHE A 32 -14.25 14.16 6.54
CA PHE A 32 -13.95 13.10 7.50
C PHE A 32 -12.93 13.52 8.57
N ALA A 33 -13.16 13.06 9.79
CA ALA A 33 -12.15 12.96 10.82
C ALA A 33 -11.52 11.56 10.79
N ILE A 34 -10.20 11.46 10.94
CA ILE A 34 -9.48 10.20 11.12
C ILE A 34 -8.88 10.20 12.52
N TYR A 35 -9.24 9.23 13.36
CA TYR A 35 -8.63 9.12 14.69
C TYR A 35 -7.19 8.61 14.56
N ALA A 36 -6.22 9.43 14.95
CA ALA A 36 -4.78 9.17 14.78
C ALA A 36 -4.00 9.29 16.10
N ASP A 37 -4.53 8.70 17.17
CA ASP A 37 -3.92 8.71 18.51
C ASP A 37 -3.90 7.29 19.10
N THR A 38 -3.54 7.20 20.38
CA THR A 38 -3.33 5.98 21.15
C THR A 38 -4.41 4.93 20.87
N GLY A 39 -3.95 3.78 20.37
CA GLY A 39 -4.78 2.67 19.96
C GLY A 39 -4.88 2.49 18.45
N ALA A 40 -4.58 3.52 17.67
CA ALA A 40 -4.63 3.44 16.22
C ALA A 40 -3.39 2.75 15.64
N TRP A 41 -3.61 1.96 14.60
CA TRP A 41 -2.57 1.31 13.83
C TRP A 41 -2.19 2.18 12.62
N GLN A 42 -0.91 2.57 12.54
CA GLN A 42 -0.45 3.57 11.56
C GLN A 42 -0.73 3.18 10.09
N PRO A 43 -0.47 1.94 9.64
CA PRO A 43 -0.90 1.47 8.32
C PRO A 43 -2.38 1.76 8.01
N SER A 44 -3.30 1.40 8.91
CA SER A 44 -4.75 1.65 8.73
C SER A 44 -5.12 3.14 8.69
N ILE A 45 -4.33 4.03 9.32
CA ILE A 45 -4.49 5.48 9.17
C ILE A 45 -4.09 5.91 7.75
N VAL A 46 -2.85 5.62 7.37
CA VAL A 46 -2.25 6.07 6.10
C VAL A 46 -3.01 5.51 4.89
N ALA A 47 -3.38 4.23 4.96
CA ALA A 47 -4.18 3.55 3.96
C ALA A 47 -5.53 4.25 3.72
N PHE A 48 -6.25 4.57 4.80
CA PHE A 48 -7.52 5.26 4.68
C PHE A 48 -7.39 6.72 4.24
N GLU A 49 -6.31 7.43 4.61
CA GLU A 49 -5.98 8.77 4.09
C GLU A 49 -5.80 8.75 2.58
N ASN A 50 -5.05 7.78 2.06
CA ASN A 50 -4.82 7.60 0.64
C ASN A 50 -6.11 7.24 -0.09
N PHE A 51 -6.94 6.37 0.49
CA PHE A 51 -8.27 6.05 -0.04
C PHE A 51 -9.19 7.28 -0.12
N LEU A 52 -9.30 8.07 0.96
CA LEU A 52 -10.12 9.29 0.96
C LEU A 52 -9.59 10.32 -0.03
N THR A 53 -8.26 10.47 -0.14
CA THR A 53 -7.62 11.35 -1.11
C THR A 53 -7.96 10.93 -2.53
N TRP A 54 -7.89 9.63 -2.83
CA TRP A 54 -8.28 9.08 -4.12
C TRP A 54 -9.76 9.32 -4.44
N LYS A 55 -10.64 9.16 -3.45
CA LYS A 55 -12.08 9.46 -3.56
C LYS A 55 -12.40 10.96 -3.57
N ASN A 56 -11.39 11.83 -3.46
CA ASN A 56 -11.54 13.27 -3.39
C ASN A 56 -12.45 13.71 -2.22
N VAL A 57 -12.29 13.06 -1.07
CA VAL A 57 -12.97 13.35 0.20
C VAL A 57 -11.97 14.06 1.11
N THR A 58 -12.34 15.23 1.63
CA THR A 58 -11.43 16.00 2.49
C THR A 58 -11.38 15.42 3.90
N TRP A 59 -10.19 15.32 4.48
CA TRP A 59 -10.00 14.71 5.79
C TRP A 59 -9.10 15.54 6.71
N GLN A 60 -9.09 15.16 7.99
CA GLN A 60 -8.16 15.64 9.01
C GLN A 60 -7.93 14.54 10.05
N GLU A 61 -6.67 14.27 10.37
CA GLU A 61 -6.30 13.52 11.57
C GLU A 61 -6.68 14.30 12.84
N ILE A 62 -7.28 13.61 13.80
CA ILE A 62 -7.65 14.13 15.11
C ILE A 62 -7.20 13.20 16.23
N ASP A 63 -6.96 13.76 17.40
CA ASP A 63 -6.53 13.02 18.60
C ASP A 63 -7.68 12.79 19.59
N ALA A 64 -7.43 12.00 20.65
CA ALA A 64 -8.43 11.76 21.68
C ALA A 64 -8.84 13.06 22.40
N GLY A 65 -7.93 14.02 22.55
CA GLY A 65 -8.24 15.34 23.11
C GLY A 65 -9.29 16.08 22.28
N THR A 66 -9.16 16.06 20.95
CA THR A 66 -10.12 16.67 20.03
C THR A 66 -11.48 15.99 20.13
N VAL A 67 -11.50 14.65 20.09
CA VAL A 67 -12.74 13.87 20.26
C VAL A 67 -13.42 14.19 21.59
N ASN A 68 -12.66 14.29 22.68
CA ASN A 68 -13.19 14.55 24.02
C ASN A 68 -13.70 15.99 24.22
N GLN A 69 -13.11 16.97 23.52
CA GLN A 69 -13.35 18.38 23.79
C GLN A 69 -14.38 19.03 22.84
N TYR A 70 -14.45 18.59 21.58
CA TYR A 70 -15.23 19.30 20.55
C TYR A 70 -16.43 18.48 20.06
N ASN A 71 -17.52 19.19 19.79
CA ASN A 71 -18.65 18.60 19.08
C ASN A 71 -18.26 18.36 17.61
N LEU A 72 -17.98 17.10 17.28
CA LEU A 72 -17.50 16.67 15.97
C LEU A 72 -18.49 16.98 14.84
N SER A 73 -19.79 17.02 15.12
CA SER A 73 -20.83 17.27 14.10
C SER A 73 -20.78 18.68 13.51
N MET A 74 -20.06 19.61 14.15
CA MET A 74 -19.86 20.97 13.64
C MET A 74 -18.76 21.05 12.57
N TYR A 75 -17.90 20.03 12.50
CA TYR A 75 -16.67 20.06 11.71
C TYR A 75 -16.59 18.96 10.66
N TYR A 76 -17.19 17.80 10.94
CA TYR A 76 -17.05 16.60 10.12
C TYR A 76 -18.40 16.03 9.69
N LYS A 77 -18.43 15.38 8.52
CA LYS A 77 -19.56 14.57 8.06
C LYS A 77 -19.44 13.11 8.51
N GLY A 78 -18.23 12.64 8.81
CA GLY A 78 -17.99 11.31 9.32
C GLY A 78 -16.71 11.20 10.13
N ILE A 79 -16.56 10.07 10.82
CA ILE A 79 -15.34 9.68 11.51
C ILE A 79 -14.92 8.27 11.08
N TRP A 80 -13.62 8.11 10.83
CA TRP A 80 -12.94 6.83 10.67
C TRP A 80 -12.21 6.48 11.97
N MET A 81 -12.52 5.29 12.49
CA MET A 81 -11.80 4.67 13.59
C MET A 81 -10.96 3.51 13.03
N PRO A 82 -9.63 3.65 12.93
CA PRO A 82 -8.79 2.66 12.26
C PRO A 82 -8.65 1.35 13.06
N GLY A 83 -7.99 0.38 12.44
CA GLY A 83 -7.46 -0.80 13.10
C GLY A 83 -6.51 -0.50 14.26
N GLY A 84 -6.10 -1.54 15.00
CA GLY A 84 -5.15 -1.43 16.12
C GLY A 84 -5.65 -2.06 17.41
N TRP A 85 -5.73 -1.29 18.50
CA TRP A 85 -6.07 -1.80 19.83
C TRP A 85 -7.23 -1.06 20.48
N ALA A 86 -8.44 -1.62 20.36
CA ALA A 86 -9.68 -1.00 20.80
C ALA A 86 -9.69 -0.61 22.29
N TRP A 87 -8.98 -1.37 23.14
CA TRP A 87 -8.85 -1.05 24.56
C TRP A 87 -8.21 0.32 24.81
N ASN A 88 -7.28 0.73 23.94
CA ASN A 88 -6.63 2.03 24.07
C ASN A 88 -7.55 3.18 23.64
N TYR A 89 -8.43 2.97 22.65
CA TYR A 89 -9.51 3.92 22.35
C TYR A 89 -10.40 4.13 23.57
N LYS A 90 -10.90 3.03 24.15
CA LYS A 90 -11.73 3.04 25.37
C LYS A 90 -11.06 3.75 26.56
N LYS A 91 -9.74 3.69 26.66
CA LYS A 91 -9.00 4.36 27.74
C LYS A 91 -8.81 5.85 27.48
N SER A 92 -8.66 6.25 26.22
CA SER A 92 -8.25 7.61 25.83
C SER A 92 -9.46 8.50 25.53
N ILE A 93 -10.53 7.92 24.99
CA ILE A 93 -11.81 8.59 24.73
C ILE A 93 -12.68 8.46 25.98
N THR A 94 -13.20 9.59 26.44
CA THR A 94 -14.04 9.73 27.63
C THR A 94 -15.52 9.60 27.27
N ASP A 95 -16.40 9.49 28.27
CA ASP A 95 -17.85 9.50 28.06
C ASP A 95 -18.35 10.69 27.23
N ALA A 96 -17.68 11.85 27.35
CA ALA A 96 -17.98 13.03 26.54
C ALA A 96 -17.59 12.83 25.07
N GLY A 97 -16.42 12.23 24.80
CA GLY A 97 -15.99 11.88 23.45
C GLY A 97 -16.91 10.84 22.80
N ASP A 98 -17.30 9.81 23.55
CA ASP A 98 -18.29 8.83 23.11
C ASP A 98 -19.63 9.52 22.77
N ALA A 99 -20.05 10.50 23.58
CA ALA A 99 -21.24 11.29 23.29
C ALA A 99 -21.09 12.13 22.01
N HIS A 100 -19.93 12.74 21.76
CA HIS A 100 -19.68 13.50 20.54
C HIS A 100 -19.69 12.62 19.28
N ILE A 101 -19.12 11.41 19.36
CA ILE A 101 -19.17 10.44 18.24
C ILE A 101 -20.63 10.03 17.99
N ARG A 102 -21.37 9.63 19.02
CA ARG A 102 -22.80 9.29 18.89
C ARG A 102 -23.62 10.46 18.35
N GLU A 103 -23.33 11.68 18.81
CA GLU A 103 -24.02 12.90 18.35
C GLU A 103 -23.78 13.12 16.86
N LEU A 104 -22.51 13.10 16.40
CA LEU A 104 -22.13 13.20 14.98
C LEU A 104 -22.98 12.26 14.11
N VAL A 105 -23.03 10.98 14.47
CA VAL A 105 -23.80 10.00 13.70
C VAL A 105 -25.30 10.27 13.82
N SER A 106 -25.83 10.46 15.03
CA SER A 106 -27.27 10.66 15.25
C SER A 106 -27.85 11.87 14.49
N LEU A 107 -27.02 12.90 14.24
CA LEU A 107 -27.39 14.10 13.51
C LEU A 107 -27.27 13.98 11.99
N GLY A 108 -26.89 12.80 11.47
CA GLY A 108 -26.81 12.54 10.03
C GLY A 108 -25.42 12.23 9.52
N GLY A 109 -24.41 12.26 10.37
CA GLY A 109 -23.04 11.90 10.02
C GLY A 109 -22.80 10.39 9.93
N VAL A 110 -21.54 10.04 9.75
CA VAL A 110 -21.09 8.66 9.50
C VAL A 110 -20.12 8.20 10.58
N TYR A 111 -20.25 6.94 10.99
CA TYR A 111 -19.18 6.20 11.65
C TYR A 111 -18.73 5.05 10.75
N MET A 112 -17.44 5.00 10.47
CA MET A 112 -16.80 3.84 9.85
C MET A 112 -15.66 3.38 10.75
N GLY A 113 -15.53 2.08 10.97
CA GLY A 113 -14.39 1.54 11.70
C GLY A 113 -14.02 0.14 11.26
N ALA A 114 -12.72 -0.10 11.15
CA ALA A 114 -12.12 -1.40 10.81
C ALA A 114 -11.48 -2.06 12.03
N SER A 115 -11.59 -3.38 12.13
CA SER A 115 -10.95 -4.18 13.17
C SER A 115 -11.16 -3.59 14.58
N ALA A 116 -10.14 -3.01 15.22
CA ALA A 116 -10.25 -2.31 16.50
C ALA A 116 -11.32 -1.20 16.54
N GLY A 117 -11.47 -0.43 15.47
CA GLY A 117 -12.53 0.57 15.34
C GLY A 117 -13.92 -0.06 15.26
N ALA A 118 -14.05 -1.24 14.67
CA ALA A 118 -15.29 -2.00 14.71
C ALA A 118 -15.58 -2.54 16.11
N TYR A 119 -14.60 -3.16 16.77
CA TYR A 119 -14.71 -3.60 18.17
C TYR A 119 -15.13 -2.46 19.10
N TYR A 120 -14.58 -1.27 18.90
CA TYR A 120 -14.87 -0.10 19.73
C TYR A 120 -16.32 0.34 19.69
N ALA A 121 -16.98 0.19 18.54
CA ALA A 121 -18.38 0.60 18.32
C ALA A 121 -19.41 -0.29 19.02
N CYS A 122 -19.04 -1.51 19.41
CA CYS A 122 -19.94 -2.50 19.99
C CYS A 122 -20.15 -2.26 21.49
N ASP A 123 -21.30 -2.69 22.04
CA ASP A 123 -21.55 -2.64 23.50
C ASP A 123 -20.58 -3.52 24.29
N ARG A 124 -20.18 -4.63 23.67
CA ARG A 124 -19.28 -5.59 24.26
C ARG A 124 -18.51 -6.34 23.19
N ILE A 125 -17.32 -6.75 23.54
CA ILE A 125 -16.47 -7.59 22.71
C ILE A 125 -16.19 -8.89 23.44
N LYS A 126 -16.03 -9.96 22.68
CA LYS A 126 -15.43 -11.20 23.17
C LYS A 126 -14.08 -11.35 22.49
N TRP A 127 -13.00 -11.14 23.25
CA TRP A 127 -11.61 -11.26 22.80
C TRP A 127 -10.96 -12.48 23.45
N GLU A 128 -10.47 -13.43 22.64
CA GLU A 128 -9.85 -14.68 23.09
C GLU A 128 -10.70 -15.41 24.15
N GLY A 129 -12.00 -15.50 23.88
CA GLY A 129 -12.96 -16.20 24.73
C GLY A 129 -13.47 -15.40 25.94
N LYS A 130 -12.92 -14.21 26.22
CA LYS A 130 -13.33 -13.38 27.36
C LYS A 130 -14.09 -12.13 26.93
N GLU A 131 -15.17 -11.84 27.64
CA GLU A 131 -16.03 -10.68 27.36
C GLU A 131 -15.56 -9.42 28.09
N TYR A 132 -15.65 -8.29 27.38
CA TYR A 132 -15.31 -6.96 27.87
C TYR A 132 -16.38 -5.95 27.44
N PRO A 133 -16.89 -5.11 28.36
CA PRO A 133 -17.85 -4.07 28.00
C PRO A 133 -17.15 -2.90 27.33
N TYR A 134 -17.83 -2.23 26.41
CA TYR A 134 -17.41 -1.03 25.69
C TYR A 134 -18.52 0.03 25.79
N THR A 135 -18.14 1.31 25.71
CA THR A 135 -19.00 2.43 26.11
C THR A 135 -19.49 3.28 24.95
N LEU A 136 -18.99 3.05 23.73
CA LEU A 136 -19.42 3.81 22.56
C LEU A 136 -20.86 3.48 22.17
N ASP A 137 -21.33 2.23 22.33
CA ASP A 137 -22.76 1.83 22.22
C ASP A 137 -23.42 2.38 20.94
N LEU A 138 -22.71 2.24 19.80
CA LEU A 138 -23.30 2.49 18.48
C LEU A 138 -23.99 1.22 17.97
N PHE A 139 -23.36 0.06 18.18
CA PHE A 139 -23.89 -1.24 17.82
C PHE A 139 -24.29 -2.03 19.07
N LYS A 140 -25.60 -2.20 19.26
CA LYS A 140 -26.15 -3.01 20.35
C LYS A 140 -26.01 -4.49 20.05
N GLY A 141 -24.91 -5.05 20.49
CA GLY A 141 -24.55 -6.43 20.21
C GLY A 141 -23.17 -6.78 20.73
N ILE A 142 -22.72 -7.96 20.36
CA ILE A 142 -21.39 -8.47 20.68
C ILE A 142 -20.55 -8.67 19.43
N CYS A 143 -19.31 -8.23 19.50
CA CYS A 143 -18.31 -8.40 18.46
C CYS A 143 -17.32 -9.47 18.93
N ILE A 144 -17.20 -10.56 18.17
CA ILE A 144 -16.52 -11.78 18.61
C ILE A 144 -15.32 -12.04 17.74
N GLY A 145 -14.13 -12.06 18.34
CA GLY A 145 -12.90 -12.49 17.69
C GLY A 145 -11.73 -12.63 18.68
N PRO A 146 -10.48 -12.77 18.21
CA PRO A 146 -10.17 -13.18 16.85
C PRO A 146 -10.88 -14.50 16.50
N ILE A 147 -11.19 -14.67 15.23
CA ILE A 147 -11.65 -15.92 14.63
C ILE A 147 -10.42 -16.83 14.43
N ASP A 148 -10.05 -17.56 15.48
CA ASP A 148 -8.89 -18.47 15.45
C ASP A 148 -8.96 -19.52 14.32
N GLU A 149 -10.17 -19.80 13.81
CA GLU A 149 -10.39 -20.74 12.71
C GLU A 149 -9.99 -20.19 11.33
N ILE A 150 -9.77 -18.87 11.19
CA ILE A 150 -9.17 -18.24 10.01
C ILE A 150 -7.66 -18.13 10.25
N ALA A 151 -7.26 -17.36 11.26
CA ALA A 151 -5.89 -17.30 11.74
C ALA A 151 -5.86 -16.97 13.25
N PRO A 152 -5.05 -17.69 14.05
CA PRO A 152 -4.89 -17.37 15.46
C PRO A 152 -4.07 -16.09 15.62
N TRP A 153 -4.48 -15.23 16.55
CA TRP A 153 -3.74 -14.01 16.87
C TRP A 153 -2.30 -14.33 17.35
N PRO A 154 -1.26 -13.58 16.92
CA PRO A 154 -1.28 -12.36 16.09
C PRO A 154 -0.95 -12.63 14.60
N ASN A 155 -1.32 -13.77 14.04
CA ASN A 155 -1.09 -14.02 12.62
C ASN A 155 -2.17 -13.33 11.76
N TYR A 156 -1.80 -13.02 10.52
CA TYR A 156 -2.70 -12.50 9.50
C TYR A 156 -2.61 -13.34 8.23
N VAL A 157 -3.70 -13.37 7.46
CA VAL A 157 -3.85 -14.12 6.20
C VAL A 157 -4.91 -13.46 5.32
N MET A 158 -4.91 -13.76 4.02
CA MET A 158 -6.10 -13.53 3.19
C MET A 158 -7.22 -14.51 3.56
N THR A 159 -8.44 -14.00 3.62
CA THR A 159 -9.65 -14.82 3.80
C THR A 159 -10.73 -14.43 2.82
N THR A 160 -11.52 -15.40 2.36
CA THR A 160 -12.65 -15.12 1.47
C THR A 160 -13.89 -14.73 2.26
N MET A 161 -14.64 -13.77 1.75
CA MET A 161 -15.97 -13.40 2.22
C MET A 161 -17.02 -13.61 1.13
N ASN A 162 -18.23 -14.01 1.54
CA ASN A 162 -19.39 -14.03 0.67
C ASN A 162 -20.08 -12.66 0.72
N ILE A 163 -20.20 -12.00 -0.43
CA ILE A 163 -20.78 -10.67 -0.54
C ILE A 163 -22.31 -10.76 -0.58
N ASN A 164 -22.98 -9.99 0.26
CA ASN A 164 -24.45 -9.93 0.27
C ASN A 164 -24.96 -9.08 -0.90
N GLN A 165 -25.06 -9.67 -2.09
CA GLN A 165 -25.46 -9.02 -3.34
C GLN A 165 -26.75 -8.17 -3.27
N PRO A 166 -27.79 -8.54 -2.50
CA PRO A 166 -28.95 -7.67 -2.27
C PRO A 166 -28.69 -6.33 -1.57
N HIS A 167 -27.56 -6.15 -0.88
CA HIS A 167 -27.24 -4.90 -0.20
C HIS A 167 -26.88 -3.82 -1.23
N THR A 168 -27.45 -2.62 -1.09
CA THR A 168 -27.35 -1.59 -2.14
C THR A 168 -25.95 -1.03 -2.36
N ALA A 169 -25.07 -1.11 -1.36
CA ALA A 169 -23.66 -0.76 -1.53
C ALA A 169 -22.93 -1.77 -2.43
N ASN A 170 -23.40 -3.02 -2.53
CA ASN A 170 -22.65 -4.11 -3.17
C ASN A 170 -22.93 -4.23 -4.67
N VAL A 171 -23.52 -3.20 -5.29
CA VAL A 171 -24.00 -3.25 -6.69
C VAL A 171 -22.88 -3.50 -7.72
N PHE A 172 -21.63 -3.17 -7.36
CA PHE A 172 -20.46 -3.39 -8.20
C PHE A 172 -19.56 -4.52 -7.71
N GLU A 173 -19.92 -5.18 -6.61
CA GLU A 173 -19.08 -6.19 -5.99
C GLU A 173 -19.28 -7.57 -6.61
N PRO A 174 -18.22 -8.38 -6.73
CA PRO A 174 -18.35 -9.80 -7.07
C PRO A 174 -19.10 -10.56 -5.98
N SER A 175 -19.52 -11.81 -6.27
CA SER A 175 -20.23 -12.63 -5.29
C SER A 175 -19.38 -13.02 -4.08
N GLN A 176 -18.05 -13.03 -4.25
CA GLN A 176 -17.07 -13.34 -3.22
C GLN A 176 -15.86 -12.43 -3.43
N ARG A 177 -15.14 -12.15 -2.36
CA ARG A 177 -13.94 -11.31 -2.35
C ARG A 177 -12.96 -11.85 -1.32
N ASP A 178 -11.69 -11.87 -1.66
CA ASP A 178 -10.62 -12.14 -0.70
C ASP A 178 -10.21 -10.83 -0.04
N VAL A 179 -10.02 -10.85 1.28
CA VAL A 179 -9.74 -9.65 2.10
C VAL A 179 -8.70 -9.99 3.16
N LEU A 180 -7.93 -9.00 3.60
CA LEU A 180 -7.00 -9.17 4.71
C LEU A 180 -7.72 -9.38 6.05
N TYR A 181 -7.34 -10.47 6.70
CA TYR A 181 -7.70 -10.82 8.07
C TYR A 181 -6.46 -10.81 8.98
N TYR A 182 -6.51 -10.03 10.05
CA TYR A 182 -5.56 -9.82 11.12
C TYR A 182 -6.25 -9.68 12.51
N GLY A 183 -7.14 -10.62 12.88
CA GLY A 183 -7.71 -10.74 14.24
C GLY A 183 -9.10 -10.11 14.44
N GLU A 184 -9.86 -9.98 13.36
CA GLU A 184 -11.10 -9.23 13.25
C GLU A 184 -12.31 -9.95 13.87
N PRO A 185 -13.38 -9.19 14.22
CA PRO A 185 -14.61 -9.77 14.71
C PRO A 185 -15.59 -10.19 13.62
N TYR A 186 -16.48 -11.11 13.98
CA TYR A 186 -17.83 -11.14 13.42
C TYR A 186 -18.86 -10.53 14.39
N PHE A 187 -20.02 -10.15 13.86
CA PHE A 187 -21.02 -9.35 14.57
C PHE A 187 -22.28 -10.15 14.92
N VAL A 188 -22.71 -10.06 16.18
CA VAL A 188 -23.96 -10.66 16.66
C VAL A 188 -24.84 -9.57 17.31
N PRO A 189 -25.98 -9.20 16.70
CA PRO A 189 -26.85 -8.16 17.21
C PRO A 189 -27.67 -8.64 18.41
N ASP A 190 -27.92 -7.73 19.35
CA ASP A 190 -28.93 -7.94 20.39
C ASP A 190 -30.35 -7.80 19.81
N ALA A 191 -31.35 -8.30 20.55
CA ALA A 191 -32.74 -8.23 20.13
C ALA A 191 -33.17 -6.77 19.89
N GLY A 192 -33.60 -6.49 18.65
CA GLY A 192 -34.07 -5.17 18.24
C GLY A 192 -33.00 -4.24 17.65
N GLN A 193 -31.72 -4.65 17.62
CA GLN A 193 -30.71 -3.94 16.84
C GLN A 193 -30.93 -4.19 15.34
N GLU A 194 -31.15 -3.11 14.58
CA GLU A 194 -31.14 -3.19 13.11
C GLU A 194 -29.72 -3.45 12.62
N MET A 195 -29.56 -4.41 11.72
CA MET A 195 -28.27 -4.76 11.15
C MET A 195 -28.50 -5.41 9.79
N LEU A 196 -27.82 -4.89 8.77
CA LEU A 196 -27.70 -5.53 7.47
C LEU A 196 -26.27 -6.06 7.32
N SER A 197 -26.13 -7.32 6.94
CA SER A 197 -24.83 -7.82 6.51
C SER A 197 -24.51 -7.28 5.12
N MET A 198 -23.29 -6.79 4.93
CA MET A 198 -22.71 -6.49 3.62
C MET A 198 -21.86 -7.65 3.13
N ALA A 199 -21.19 -8.37 4.03
CA ALA A 199 -20.43 -9.57 3.72
C ALA A 199 -20.33 -10.52 4.92
N ASN A 200 -20.26 -11.82 4.64
CA ASN A 200 -20.12 -12.88 5.64
C ASN A 200 -18.82 -13.67 5.43
N TYR A 201 -18.17 -14.10 6.52
CA TYR A 201 -16.94 -14.90 6.40
C TYR A 201 -17.19 -16.28 5.76
N ILE A 202 -16.32 -16.67 4.83
CA ILE A 202 -16.19 -18.06 4.39
C ILE A 202 -15.03 -18.67 5.16
N VAL A 203 -15.27 -19.75 5.90
CA VAL A 203 -14.21 -20.41 6.67
C VAL A 203 -14.15 -21.87 6.22
N PRO A 204 -13.05 -22.32 5.58
CA PRO A 204 -13.01 -23.55 4.80
C PRO A 204 -13.38 -24.85 5.53
N ALA A 205 -13.23 -24.89 6.86
CA ALA A 205 -13.51 -26.08 7.68
C ALA A 205 -14.96 -26.16 8.22
N ASN A 206 -15.88 -25.30 7.76
CA ASN A 206 -17.21 -25.08 8.34
C ASN A 206 -17.24 -24.91 9.89
N PRO A 207 -16.38 -24.03 10.46
CA PRO A 207 -16.30 -23.75 11.88
C PRO A 207 -17.37 -22.76 12.36
N SER A 208 -17.32 -22.42 13.66
CA SER A 208 -18.36 -21.62 14.32
C SER A 208 -18.59 -20.22 13.72
N ALA A 209 -17.56 -19.67 13.07
CA ALA A 209 -17.60 -18.38 12.41
C ALA A 209 -18.03 -18.41 10.93
N HIS A 210 -18.25 -19.59 10.31
CA HIS A 210 -18.68 -19.65 8.91
C HIS A 210 -20.06 -19.00 8.72
N ASN A 211 -20.17 -18.18 7.66
CA ASN A 211 -21.36 -17.42 7.29
C ASN A 211 -21.81 -16.41 8.37
N GLN A 212 -20.96 -16.11 9.37
CA GLN A 212 -21.22 -15.02 10.30
C GLN A 212 -20.96 -13.66 9.62
N PRO A 213 -21.72 -12.61 9.96
CA PRO A 213 -21.53 -11.27 9.40
C PRO A 213 -20.16 -10.72 9.80
N GLY A 214 -19.31 -10.44 8.81
CA GLY A 214 -17.99 -9.85 9.00
C GLY A 214 -17.90 -8.40 8.52
N ILE A 215 -18.86 -7.93 7.71
CA ILE A 215 -19.04 -6.50 7.42
C ILE A 215 -20.52 -6.19 7.55
N ILE A 216 -20.86 -5.18 8.34
CA ILE A 216 -22.26 -4.82 8.61
C ILE A 216 -22.52 -3.33 8.44
N SER A 217 -23.78 -3.00 8.16
CA SER A 217 -24.27 -1.64 8.07
C SER A 217 -25.61 -1.46 8.76
N PHE A 218 -25.86 -0.27 9.29
CA PHE A 218 -27.15 0.10 9.90
C PHE A 218 -27.29 1.61 10.05
N ASN A 219 -28.50 2.06 10.39
CA ASN A 219 -28.76 3.47 10.73
C ASN A 219 -28.60 3.70 12.22
N TYR A 220 -28.05 4.84 12.60
CA TYR A 220 -28.02 5.31 13.99
C TYR A 220 -28.51 6.75 14.04
N GLY A 221 -29.70 6.96 14.61
CA GLY A 221 -30.43 8.22 14.46
C GLY A 221 -30.67 8.56 12.99
N ASN A 222 -30.24 9.75 12.55
CA ASN A 222 -30.30 10.15 11.16
C ASN A 222 -29.06 9.72 10.35
N GLY A 223 -28.01 9.19 10.96
CA GLY A 223 -26.76 8.82 10.30
C GLY A 223 -26.67 7.36 9.89
N ARG A 224 -25.48 6.97 9.44
CA ARG A 224 -25.16 5.60 9.00
C ARG A 224 -23.88 5.11 9.67
N VAL A 225 -23.87 3.83 10.00
CA VAL A 225 -22.72 3.13 10.56
C VAL A 225 -22.33 2.01 9.62
N VAL A 226 -21.04 1.87 9.35
CA VAL A 226 -20.44 0.72 8.66
C VAL A 226 -19.33 0.18 9.55
N LEU A 227 -19.44 -1.09 9.95
CA LEU A 227 -18.41 -1.77 10.73
C LEU A 227 -17.76 -2.82 9.85
N LEU A 228 -16.45 -2.68 9.67
CA LEU A 228 -15.62 -3.59 8.91
C LEU A 228 -14.92 -4.50 9.92
N GLY A 229 -15.20 -5.79 9.84
CA GLY A 229 -14.29 -6.80 10.36
C GLY A 229 -12.93 -6.60 9.70
N PRO A 230 -12.75 -7.07 8.44
CA PRO A 230 -11.49 -7.07 7.68
C PRO A 230 -10.92 -5.68 7.41
N HIS A 231 -9.69 -5.67 6.91
CA HIS A 231 -8.91 -4.49 6.55
C HIS A 231 -9.04 -4.10 5.08
N LEU A 232 -10.25 -3.71 4.65
CA LEU A 232 -10.48 -3.27 3.25
C LEU A 232 -9.71 -2.00 2.87
N GLU A 233 -9.19 -1.26 3.85
CA GLU A 233 -8.37 -0.09 3.61
C GLU A 233 -6.96 -0.44 3.16
N ILE A 234 -6.44 -1.60 3.56
CA ILE A 234 -5.12 -2.09 3.14
C ILE A 234 -5.28 -2.60 1.70
N ASP A 235 -4.34 -2.25 0.84
CA ASP A 235 -4.32 -2.64 -0.57
C ASP A 235 -3.17 -3.62 -0.71
N GLU A 236 -3.45 -4.93 -0.78
CA GLU A 236 -2.43 -5.92 -0.49
C GLU A 236 -1.25 -5.88 -1.45
N ASP A 237 -1.32 -6.15 -2.74
CA ASP A 237 -0.10 -6.20 -3.57
C ASP A 237 0.27 -4.83 -4.21
N SER A 238 0.03 -3.74 -3.48
CA SER A 238 0.04 -2.36 -4.00
C SER A 238 0.45 -1.28 -2.98
N ASP A 239 1.55 -0.55 -3.24
CA ASP A 239 1.99 0.61 -2.42
C ASP A 239 1.02 1.81 -2.38
N ARG A 240 -0.15 1.72 -3.02
CA ARG A 240 -1.10 2.84 -3.16
C ARG A 240 -1.69 3.27 -1.82
N ASP A 241 -1.83 2.34 -0.90
CA ASP A 241 -2.29 2.61 0.46
C ASP A 241 -1.20 3.29 1.31
N GLY A 242 0.04 3.37 0.82
CA GLY A 242 1.15 4.06 1.46
C GLY A 242 1.74 3.34 2.67
N THR A 243 1.48 2.04 2.82
CA THR A 243 2.12 1.15 3.80
C THR A 243 2.80 -0.03 3.10
N ASP A 244 3.74 -0.69 3.78
CA ASP A 244 4.42 -1.91 3.33
C ASP A 244 3.90 -3.17 4.07
N PHE A 245 2.69 -3.07 4.62
CA PHE A 245 2.16 -4.11 5.49
C PHE A 245 1.30 -5.06 4.67
N ALA A 246 1.65 -6.34 4.71
CA ALA A 246 0.98 -7.41 3.97
C ALA A 246 1.18 -7.38 2.44
N ASP A 247 2.15 -6.59 1.94
CA ASP A 247 2.59 -6.58 0.52
C ASP A 247 3.04 -7.96 0.00
N GLU A 248 3.36 -8.90 0.89
CA GLU A 248 3.67 -10.27 0.51
C GLU A 248 2.42 -11.14 0.21
N LEU A 249 1.23 -10.64 0.53
CA LEU A 249 -0.06 -11.23 0.19
C LEU A 249 -0.55 -10.66 -1.16
N SER A 250 -1.70 -11.13 -1.63
CA SER A 250 -2.26 -10.67 -2.91
C SER A 250 -3.75 -10.49 -2.76
N ASP A 251 -4.28 -9.41 -3.36
CA ASP A 251 -5.71 -9.09 -3.48
C ASP A 251 -6.48 -10.11 -4.38
N GLY A 252 -5.78 -11.14 -4.85
CA GLY A 252 -6.36 -12.20 -5.67
C GLY A 252 -6.80 -11.67 -7.03
N PRO A 253 -7.92 -12.18 -7.59
CA PRO A 253 -8.36 -11.81 -8.95
C PRO A 253 -8.94 -10.40 -9.05
N ASP A 254 -9.25 -9.74 -7.92
CA ASP A 254 -9.98 -8.47 -7.89
C ASP A 254 -9.07 -7.25 -7.72
N SER A 255 -7.74 -7.45 -7.57
CA SER A 255 -6.65 -6.44 -7.54
C SER A 255 -6.67 -5.36 -6.44
N SER A 256 -7.80 -5.11 -5.79
CA SER A 256 -7.93 -4.19 -4.65
C SER A 256 -9.29 -4.36 -3.97
N ASP A 257 -9.33 -4.15 -2.65
CA ASP A 257 -10.55 -4.06 -1.84
C ASP A 257 -11.18 -2.66 -1.81
N TRP A 258 -10.48 -1.65 -2.33
CA TRP A 258 -10.95 -0.27 -2.34
C TRP A 258 -12.25 -0.02 -3.12
N PRO A 259 -12.60 -0.75 -4.20
CA PRO A 259 -13.93 -0.66 -4.81
C PRO A 259 -15.08 -0.97 -3.84
N PHE A 260 -14.87 -1.92 -2.92
CA PHE A 260 -15.87 -2.23 -1.90
C PHE A 260 -15.95 -1.10 -0.88
N LEU A 261 -14.80 -0.61 -0.41
CA LEU A 261 -14.74 0.52 0.51
C LEU A 261 -15.34 1.80 -0.11
N TRP A 262 -15.15 2.01 -1.42
CA TRP A 262 -15.68 3.14 -2.19
C TRP A 262 -17.20 3.20 -2.14
N THR A 263 -17.85 2.07 -2.42
CA THR A 263 -19.32 1.97 -2.46
C THR A 263 -19.92 1.94 -1.06
N ALA A 264 -19.22 1.35 -0.09
CA ALA A 264 -19.58 1.42 1.33
C ALA A 264 -19.58 2.87 1.84
N LEU A 265 -18.58 3.68 1.46
CA LEU A 265 -18.51 5.09 1.84
C LEU A 265 -19.56 5.94 1.12
N ASP A 266 -19.83 5.71 -0.18
CA ASP A 266 -20.96 6.36 -0.87
C ASP A 266 -22.29 6.06 -0.16
N TRP A 267 -22.49 4.80 0.21
CA TRP A 267 -23.65 4.40 0.99
C TRP A 267 -23.67 5.12 2.33
N ALA A 268 -22.58 5.11 3.09
CA ALA A 268 -22.56 5.74 4.41
C ALA A 268 -22.90 7.23 4.34
N LEU A 269 -22.32 7.96 3.37
CA LEU A 269 -22.57 9.38 3.14
C LEU A 269 -23.93 9.69 2.50
N LYS A 270 -24.74 8.67 2.17
CA LYS A 270 -26.01 8.80 1.44
C LYS A 270 -25.83 9.45 0.06
N HIS A 271 -24.66 9.30 -0.53
CA HIS A 271 -24.41 9.69 -1.90
C HIS A 271 -25.01 8.67 -2.87
N THR A 272 -25.11 9.06 -4.14
CA THR A 272 -25.37 8.09 -5.21
C THR A 272 -24.23 7.08 -5.22
N ILE A 273 -24.53 5.78 -5.17
CA ILE A 273 -23.51 4.73 -5.28
C ILE A 273 -22.89 4.81 -6.67
N THR A 274 -21.58 5.05 -6.72
CA THR A 274 -20.81 5.12 -7.95
C THR A 274 -19.85 3.96 -8.04
N GLN A 275 -19.58 3.51 -9.26
CA GLN A 275 -18.47 2.58 -9.48
C GLN A 275 -17.20 3.36 -9.19
N ALA A 276 -16.31 2.78 -8.39
CA ALA A 276 -14.99 3.33 -8.22
C ALA A 276 -14.37 3.51 -9.62
N PRO A 277 -13.62 4.61 -9.88
CA PRO A 277 -12.82 4.69 -11.07
C PRO A 277 -12.06 3.38 -11.19
N ALA A 278 -12.06 2.75 -12.37
CA ALA A 278 -11.11 1.68 -12.62
C ALA A 278 -9.76 2.20 -12.15
N ASP A 279 -9.06 1.42 -11.33
CA ASP A 279 -7.73 1.82 -10.91
C ASP A 279 -7.00 2.18 -12.20
N ASN A 280 -6.58 3.44 -12.32
CA ASN A 280 -5.77 3.84 -13.46
C ASN A 280 -4.35 3.22 -13.37
N VAL A 281 -4.22 2.17 -12.55
CA VAL A 281 -3.16 1.18 -12.44
C VAL A 281 -3.53 -0.13 -13.14
N HIS A 282 -4.67 -0.23 -13.84
CA HIS A 282 -4.68 -1.00 -15.07
C HIS A 282 -3.82 -0.24 -16.07
N ILE A 283 -2.53 -0.55 -16.05
CA ILE A 283 -1.84 -0.69 -17.32
C ILE A 283 -2.73 -1.62 -18.14
N ASN A 284 -3.48 -1.03 -19.09
CA ASN A 284 -4.30 -1.77 -20.06
C ASN A 284 -3.32 -2.52 -20.95
N ASP A 285 -2.68 -3.51 -20.36
CA ASP A 285 -1.96 -4.51 -21.07
C ASP A 285 -2.99 -5.48 -21.62
N THR A 286 -3.09 -5.45 -22.94
CA THR A 286 -3.90 -6.38 -23.71
C THR A 286 -2.99 -7.20 -24.63
N THR A 287 -1.69 -7.17 -24.38
CA THR A 287 -0.68 -7.77 -25.23
C THR A 287 -0.07 -8.94 -24.49
N ALA A 288 -0.59 -10.13 -24.78
CA ALA A 288 -0.09 -11.36 -24.21
C ALA A 288 1.45 -11.50 -24.36
N PRO A 289 2.11 -12.15 -23.40
CA PRO A 289 3.56 -12.30 -23.39
C PRO A 289 4.05 -13.15 -24.56
N THR A 290 5.25 -12.86 -25.03
CA THR A 290 5.87 -13.55 -26.17
C THR A 290 6.95 -14.51 -25.71
N ILE A 291 6.79 -15.79 -26.06
CA ILE A 291 7.86 -16.80 -25.98
C ILE A 291 8.72 -16.69 -27.25
N ASN A 292 9.89 -16.06 -27.14
CA ASN A 292 10.82 -15.84 -28.27
C ASN A 292 11.51 -17.14 -28.69
N SER A 293 11.89 -17.97 -27.70
CA SER A 293 12.47 -19.29 -27.94
C SER A 293 12.36 -20.16 -26.70
N ILE A 294 12.31 -21.47 -26.90
CA ILE A 294 12.53 -22.47 -25.85
C ILE A 294 13.58 -23.46 -26.33
N ASN A 295 14.36 -24.01 -25.40
CA ASN A 295 15.37 -25.01 -25.69
C ASN A 295 15.59 -25.89 -24.48
N ASP A 296 16.05 -27.12 -24.70
CA ASP A 296 16.51 -28.02 -23.67
C ASP A 296 17.96 -28.47 -23.92
N SER A 297 18.69 -28.75 -22.85
CA SER A 297 20.09 -29.19 -22.96
C SER A 297 20.56 -29.96 -21.74
N PRO A 298 21.33 -31.04 -21.90
CA PRO A 298 21.63 -31.71 -23.17
C PRO A 298 20.44 -32.50 -23.72
N ASP A 299 20.30 -32.56 -25.05
CA ASP A 299 19.33 -33.44 -25.74
C ASP A 299 20.07 -34.30 -26.79
N PRO A 300 20.11 -35.65 -26.65
CA PRO A 300 19.56 -36.43 -25.56
C PRO A 300 20.30 -36.24 -24.22
N VAL A 301 19.56 -36.24 -23.11
CA VAL A 301 20.13 -36.30 -21.76
C VAL A 301 20.43 -37.75 -21.37
N ILE A 302 21.68 -38.03 -21.01
CA ILE A 302 22.10 -39.36 -20.54
C ILE A 302 21.91 -39.44 -19.02
N LYS A 303 21.16 -40.42 -18.54
CA LYS A 303 20.95 -40.62 -17.09
C LYS A 303 22.27 -40.92 -16.37
N PRO A 304 22.50 -40.37 -15.15
CA PRO A 304 21.60 -39.59 -14.31
C PRO A 304 21.79 -38.05 -14.43
N ASN A 305 22.36 -37.55 -15.53
CA ASN A 305 22.72 -36.15 -15.67
C ASN A 305 21.49 -35.23 -15.61
N ASN A 306 21.73 -33.96 -15.33
CA ASN A 306 20.68 -32.96 -15.34
C ASN A 306 20.34 -32.56 -16.77
N ILE A 307 19.06 -32.28 -17.00
CA ILE A 307 18.56 -31.54 -18.15
C ILE A 307 18.16 -30.14 -17.67
N THR A 308 18.48 -29.15 -18.48
CA THR A 308 18.09 -27.75 -18.29
C THR A 308 17.13 -27.36 -19.38
N PHE A 309 16.02 -26.74 -18.99
CA PHE A 309 15.07 -26.09 -19.88
C PHE A 309 15.29 -24.59 -19.81
N ASP A 310 15.44 -23.97 -20.97
CA ASP A 310 15.62 -22.54 -21.17
C ASP A 310 14.40 -21.96 -21.90
N ALA A 311 13.95 -20.78 -21.47
CA ALA A 311 12.95 -19.99 -22.19
C ALA A 311 13.43 -18.54 -22.29
N ASP A 312 13.34 -17.96 -23.49
CA ASP A 312 13.51 -16.51 -23.71
C ASP A 312 12.10 -15.92 -23.87
N VAL A 313 11.72 -15.05 -22.93
CA VAL A 313 10.36 -14.55 -22.79
C VAL A 313 10.38 -13.05 -22.60
N THR A 314 9.57 -12.35 -23.39
CA THR A 314 9.41 -10.89 -23.31
C THR A 314 7.96 -10.51 -23.17
N ASP A 315 7.74 -9.38 -22.53
CA ASP A 315 6.43 -8.77 -22.42
C ASP A 315 6.58 -7.24 -22.36
N ASN A 316 5.58 -6.47 -22.78
CA ASN A 316 5.61 -5.01 -22.75
C ASN A 316 5.30 -4.40 -21.37
N PHE A 317 4.78 -5.17 -20.42
CA PHE A 317 4.57 -4.77 -19.03
C PHE A 317 5.19 -5.71 -18.01
N GLY A 318 5.73 -6.84 -18.45
CA GLY A 318 6.61 -7.70 -17.67
C GLY A 318 6.06 -9.11 -17.49
N VAL A 319 6.97 -10.06 -17.29
CA VAL A 319 6.63 -11.47 -17.11
C VAL A 319 6.50 -11.78 -15.63
N LYS A 320 5.32 -12.22 -15.19
CA LYS A 320 5.05 -12.60 -13.79
C LYS A 320 5.58 -14.00 -13.48
N LYS A 321 5.32 -14.96 -14.37
CA LYS A 321 5.61 -16.37 -14.13
C LYS A 321 5.93 -17.11 -15.43
N VAL A 322 6.94 -17.96 -15.36
CA VAL A 322 7.24 -18.95 -16.41
C VAL A 322 7.31 -20.33 -15.79
N GLU A 323 6.58 -21.28 -16.35
CA GLU A 323 6.53 -22.67 -15.89
C GLU A 323 6.89 -23.61 -17.03
N VAL A 324 7.61 -24.68 -16.71
CA VAL A 324 7.78 -25.82 -17.61
C VAL A 324 6.96 -27.01 -17.12
N GLU A 325 6.15 -27.57 -18.01
CA GLU A 325 5.31 -28.74 -17.79
C GLU A 325 5.89 -29.93 -18.56
N PHE A 326 6.12 -31.06 -17.89
CA PHE A 326 6.33 -32.35 -18.56
C PHE A 326 5.78 -33.47 -17.68
N ASP A 327 5.30 -34.55 -18.32
CA ASP A 327 4.62 -35.67 -17.66
C ASP A 327 3.45 -35.23 -16.74
N GLY A 328 2.81 -34.09 -17.04
CA GLY A 328 1.68 -33.52 -16.30
C GLY A 328 2.04 -32.83 -14.98
N ILE A 329 3.33 -32.54 -14.75
CA ILE A 329 3.83 -31.82 -13.58
C ILE A 329 4.35 -30.46 -14.01
N TYR A 330 3.96 -29.41 -13.29
CA TYR A 330 4.39 -28.04 -13.50
C TYR A 330 5.59 -27.70 -12.61
N HIS A 331 6.57 -27.00 -13.17
CA HIS A 331 7.77 -26.56 -12.48
C HIS A 331 8.03 -25.08 -12.76
N ASP A 332 8.18 -24.29 -11.70
CA ASP A 332 8.53 -22.87 -11.83
C ASP A 332 9.95 -22.72 -12.38
N MET A 333 10.09 -21.91 -13.44
CA MET A 333 11.38 -21.50 -13.95
C MET A 333 11.85 -20.26 -13.19
N VAL A 334 13.17 -20.11 -13.05
CA VAL A 334 13.80 -18.98 -12.38
C VAL A 334 14.35 -18.02 -13.42
N GLN A 335 13.98 -16.74 -13.33
CA GLN A 335 14.55 -15.70 -14.19
C GLN A 335 16.03 -15.50 -13.85
N ASN A 336 16.86 -15.35 -14.87
CA ASN A 336 18.28 -15.08 -14.69
C ASN A 336 18.47 -13.60 -14.33
N ILE A 337 18.49 -13.35 -13.02
CA ILE A 337 18.72 -12.07 -12.37
C ILE A 337 20.13 -12.01 -11.77
N ALA A 338 20.71 -10.82 -11.72
CA ALA A 338 21.97 -10.60 -11.02
C ALA A 338 21.82 -10.93 -9.52
N PRO A 339 22.87 -11.44 -8.86
CA PRO A 339 22.79 -11.86 -7.46
C PRO A 339 22.63 -10.70 -6.47
N ALA A 340 22.80 -9.46 -6.92
CA ALA A 340 22.64 -8.26 -6.11
C ALA A 340 22.38 -7.04 -6.99
N GLN A 341 21.77 -6.03 -6.38
CA GLN A 341 21.60 -4.71 -6.96
C GLN A 341 22.96 -4.05 -7.25
N SER A 342 23.03 -3.27 -8.34
CA SER A 342 24.22 -2.53 -8.75
C SER A 342 23.91 -1.07 -9.05
N GLN A 343 24.91 -0.20 -8.98
CA GLN A 343 24.76 1.21 -9.32
C GLN A 343 24.60 1.36 -10.83
N ILE A 344 23.41 1.76 -11.26
CA ILE A 344 23.08 2.01 -12.66
C ILE A 344 23.50 3.43 -13.04
N PHE A 345 23.33 4.37 -12.10
CA PHE A 345 23.73 5.76 -12.32
C PHE A 345 24.13 6.44 -11.01
N PHE A 346 25.11 7.34 -11.11
CA PHE A 346 25.51 8.22 -10.03
C PHE A 346 25.90 9.59 -10.56
N ASP A 347 25.48 10.64 -9.86
CA ASP A 347 25.91 12.01 -10.10
C ASP A 347 26.05 12.78 -8.78
N GLY A 348 27.29 13.07 -8.41
CA GLY A 348 27.65 14.04 -7.38
C GLY A 348 27.84 15.46 -7.94
N PHE A 349 27.50 15.70 -9.21
CA PHE A 349 27.60 17.00 -9.90
C PHE A 349 29.02 17.56 -10.04
N GLU A 350 30.05 16.74 -9.77
CA GLU A 350 31.47 17.12 -9.78
C GLU A 350 32.03 17.53 -11.16
N SER A 351 31.26 17.32 -12.23
CA SER A 351 31.56 17.86 -13.56
C SER A 351 31.40 19.39 -13.62
N GLY A 352 30.82 20.01 -12.58
CA GLY A 352 30.57 21.45 -12.52
C GLY A 352 29.40 21.92 -13.39
N SER A 353 28.65 21.00 -13.98
CA SER A 353 27.51 21.29 -14.86
C SER A 353 26.52 20.14 -14.92
N PHE A 354 25.28 20.40 -15.30
CA PHE A 354 24.31 19.35 -15.55
C PHE A 354 24.67 18.58 -16.83
N GLY A 355 24.88 17.27 -16.67
CA GLY A 355 25.05 16.35 -17.80
C GLY A 355 23.77 16.24 -18.65
N PRO A 356 23.84 15.52 -19.79
CA PRO A 356 22.74 15.45 -20.76
C PRO A 356 21.46 14.81 -20.23
N LYS A 357 21.54 14.04 -19.13
CA LYS A 357 20.39 13.40 -18.47
C LYS A 357 19.61 14.36 -17.58
N TRP A 358 20.18 15.51 -17.23
CA TRP A 358 19.58 16.49 -16.34
C TRP A 358 19.03 17.68 -17.11
N LYS A 359 17.82 18.12 -16.75
CA LYS A 359 17.17 19.32 -17.29
C LYS A 359 16.68 20.18 -16.15
N SER A 360 17.07 21.45 -16.18
CA SER A 360 16.64 22.47 -15.24
C SER A 360 15.70 23.45 -15.95
N PHE A 361 14.50 23.63 -15.43
CA PHE A 361 13.48 24.52 -16.02
C PHE A 361 12.51 25.02 -14.95
N CYS A 362 11.70 26.01 -15.32
CA CYS A 362 10.63 26.53 -14.46
C CYS A 362 9.27 26.06 -14.96
N ARG A 363 8.44 25.51 -14.07
CA ARG A 363 7.13 24.97 -14.43
C ARG A 363 6.03 26.03 -14.47
N THR A 364 6.14 27.09 -13.68
CA THR A 364 5.08 28.10 -13.52
C THR A 364 5.59 29.50 -13.81
N GLY A 365 5.20 30.08 -14.96
CA GLY A 365 5.28 31.52 -15.23
C GLY A 365 6.68 32.17 -15.12
N GLY A 366 7.76 31.41 -15.36
CA GLY A 366 9.15 31.88 -15.38
C GLY A 366 9.73 32.14 -13.97
N CYS A 367 10.78 31.41 -13.62
CA CYS A 367 11.43 31.51 -12.32
C CYS A 367 12.55 32.55 -12.41
N ALA A 368 12.79 33.26 -11.31
CA ALA A 368 13.90 34.20 -11.22
C ALA A 368 15.25 33.48 -11.31
N ASN A 369 15.33 32.31 -10.68
CA ASN A 369 16.45 31.38 -10.76
C ASN A 369 15.93 29.96 -10.99
N ASN A 370 16.69 29.15 -11.70
CA ASN A 370 16.46 27.72 -11.81
C ASN A 370 17.56 26.95 -11.09
N TRP A 371 17.41 25.64 -11.01
CA TRP A 371 18.49 24.79 -10.51
C TRP A 371 19.77 25.01 -11.31
N ASN A 372 20.89 25.03 -10.61
CA ASN A 372 22.24 25.16 -11.16
C ASN A 372 23.21 24.31 -10.34
N VAL A 373 24.37 24.02 -10.91
CA VAL A 373 25.48 23.43 -10.15
C VAL A 373 26.21 24.54 -9.39
N ALA A 374 26.48 24.33 -8.11
CA ALA A 374 27.09 25.30 -7.20
C ALA A 374 28.22 24.66 -6.40
N THR A 375 29.07 25.47 -5.75
CA THR A 375 30.20 25.01 -4.93
C THR A 375 30.07 25.33 -3.44
N THR A 376 28.91 25.86 -3.06
CA THR A 376 28.72 26.42 -1.72
C THR A 376 28.07 25.41 -0.78
N ASN A 377 28.89 24.79 0.08
CA ASN A 377 28.44 23.78 1.04
C ASN A 377 27.77 22.57 0.34
N PRO A 378 28.55 21.84 -0.50
CA PRO A 378 28.14 20.53 -1.00
C PRO A 378 28.06 19.53 0.17
N TYR A 379 27.35 18.42 -0.02
CA TYR A 379 27.36 17.30 0.94
C TYR A 379 28.73 16.62 0.92
N GLN A 380 29.22 16.33 -0.28
CA GLN A 380 30.51 15.69 -0.52
C GLN A 380 31.15 16.28 -1.77
N GLY A 381 32.47 16.31 -1.83
CA GLY A 381 33.18 16.85 -3.00
C GLY A 381 33.15 18.37 -3.06
N THR A 382 33.13 18.91 -4.28
CA THR A 382 33.24 20.35 -4.55
C THR A 382 31.93 20.94 -5.04
N TYR A 383 31.10 20.15 -5.73
CA TYR A 383 29.92 20.63 -6.43
C TYR A 383 28.65 19.96 -5.93
N HIS A 384 27.52 20.62 -6.11
CA HIS A 384 26.19 20.08 -5.82
C HIS A 384 25.13 20.79 -6.67
N ALA A 385 23.94 20.21 -6.78
CA ALA A 385 22.80 20.89 -7.40
C ALA A 385 22.08 21.78 -6.38
N GLN A 386 21.75 23.00 -6.77
CA GLN A 386 21.07 23.96 -5.93
C GLN A 386 20.09 24.80 -6.73
N VAL A 387 19.00 25.21 -6.11
CA VAL A 387 18.26 26.40 -6.51
C VAL A 387 18.09 27.32 -5.31
N LYS A 388 18.14 28.62 -5.58
CA LYS A 388 18.00 29.69 -4.60
C LYS A 388 16.93 30.64 -5.10
N GLN A 389 15.94 30.94 -4.27
CA GLN A 389 14.92 31.94 -4.56
C GLN A 389 14.36 31.86 -6.00
N PRO A 390 13.73 30.74 -6.40
CA PRO A 390 13.08 30.65 -7.70
C PRO A 390 11.92 31.64 -7.85
N GLY A 391 11.29 32.05 -6.73
CA GLY A 391 10.23 33.04 -6.64
C GLY A 391 8.96 32.49 -6.00
N VAL A 392 8.11 33.39 -5.47
CA VAL A 392 6.81 33.03 -4.88
C VAL A 392 5.88 32.46 -5.97
N SER A 393 5.31 31.29 -5.73
CA SER A 393 4.50 30.55 -6.72
C SER A 393 5.27 30.20 -7.99
N LYS A 394 6.61 30.13 -7.91
CA LYS A 394 7.50 29.77 -9.01
C LYS A 394 8.23 28.48 -8.66
N ASN A 395 7.84 27.42 -9.35
CA ASN A 395 8.38 26.11 -9.11
C ASN A 395 9.54 25.82 -10.08
N ALA A 396 10.76 25.87 -9.57
CA ALA A 396 11.96 25.48 -10.29
C ALA A 396 12.16 23.97 -10.16
N THR A 397 12.29 23.31 -11.30
CA THR A 397 12.34 21.85 -11.42
C THR A 397 13.70 21.43 -11.96
N LEU A 398 14.33 20.47 -11.27
CA LEU A 398 15.45 19.69 -11.79
C LEU A 398 14.94 18.29 -12.11
N GLN A 399 14.98 17.91 -13.38
CA GLN A 399 14.50 16.62 -13.87
C GLN A 399 15.67 15.77 -14.37
N PHE A 400 15.69 14.51 -13.94
CA PHE A 400 16.54 13.44 -14.43
C PHE A 400 15.74 12.57 -15.42
N ASN A 401 16.35 12.23 -16.55
CA ASN A 401 15.78 11.31 -17.53
C ASN A 401 16.71 10.12 -17.76
N PHE A 402 16.21 8.92 -17.52
CA PHE A 402 16.95 7.68 -17.68
C PHE A 402 16.00 6.50 -17.85
N SER A 403 16.31 5.57 -18.76
CA SER A 403 15.56 4.31 -18.90
C SER A 403 16.06 3.30 -17.88
N THR A 404 15.15 2.64 -17.17
CA THR A 404 15.45 1.49 -16.30
C THR A 404 15.28 0.15 -17.02
N GLU A 405 15.17 0.15 -18.36
CA GLU A 405 15.14 -1.08 -19.16
C GLU A 405 16.31 -2.01 -18.83
N GLY A 406 16.00 -3.29 -18.64
CA GLY A 406 16.95 -4.33 -18.24
C GLY A 406 17.27 -4.36 -16.74
N TYR A 407 16.58 -3.59 -15.90
CA TYR A 407 16.75 -3.59 -14.45
C TYR A 407 15.43 -3.78 -13.70
N LEU A 408 15.48 -4.58 -12.64
CA LEU A 408 14.45 -4.74 -11.61
C LEU A 408 14.92 -4.11 -10.29
N ASP A 409 14.06 -4.14 -9.27
CA ASP A 409 14.35 -3.69 -7.90
C ASP A 409 14.97 -2.29 -7.88
N ILE A 410 14.29 -1.31 -8.48
CA ILE A 410 14.87 0.04 -8.61
C ILE A 410 14.92 0.73 -7.26
N THR A 411 16.11 1.15 -6.83
CA THR A 411 16.29 2.00 -5.64
C THR A 411 16.87 3.34 -6.04
N LEU A 412 16.24 4.39 -5.53
CA LEU A 412 16.67 5.77 -5.73
C LEU A 412 17.18 6.37 -4.43
N ARG A 413 18.36 6.99 -4.48
CA ARG A 413 19.03 7.59 -3.33
C ARG A 413 19.53 8.98 -3.64
N TYR A 414 19.52 9.84 -2.64
CA TYR A 414 20.17 11.15 -2.73
C TYR A 414 20.36 11.77 -1.34
N TYR A 415 21.19 12.80 -1.30
CA TYR A 415 21.29 13.69 -0.16
C TYR A 415 20.65 15.03 -0.50
N ARG A 416 19.76 15.52 0.35
CA ARG A 416 19.15 16.85 0.17
C ARG A 416 19.30 17.74 1.38
N ARG A 417 19.24 19.05 1.16
CA ARG A 417 19.19 20.04 2.24
C ARG A 417 18.27 21.17 1.86
N LEU A 418 17.24 21.40 2.68
CA LEU A 418 16.32 22.53 2.57
C LEU A 418 16.73 23.57 3.60
N VAL A 419 16.82 24.83 3.21
CA VAL A 419 17.32 25.90 4.07
C VAL A 419 16.31 27.02 4.09
N GLY A 420 15.79 27.30 5.29
CA GLY A 420 14.95 28.47 5.56
C GLY A 420 13.58 28.50 4.89
N LEU A 421 13.08 27.38 4.34
CA LEU A 421 11.77 27.35 3.69
C LEU A 421 10.69 27.67 4.72
N ASP A 422 9.81 28.60 4.39
CA ASP A 422 8.68 28.96 5.23
C ASP A 422 7.36 28.34 4.74
N THR A 423 6.27 28.68 5.40
CA THR A 423 4.94 28.10 5.14
C THR A 423 4.37 28.37 3.75
N ALA A 424 4.91 29.36 3.03
CA ALA A 424 4.53 29.70 1.67
C ALA A 424 5.42 29.03 0.62
N ASP A 425 6.51 28.40 1.04
CA ASP A 425 7.45 27.70 0.18
C ASP A 425 7.06 26.22 0.04
N SER A 426 7.62 25.55 -0.97
CA SER A 426 7.42 24.11 -1.10
C SER A 426 8.61 23.39 -1.70
N TYR A 427 8.82 22.18 -1.22
CA TYR A 427 9.70 21.20 -1.83
C TYR A 427 8.94 19.89 -1.97
N TYR A 428 9.18 19.19 -3.08
CA TYR A 428 8.73 17.82 -3.26
C TYR A 428 9.58 17.12 -4.33
N ALA A 429 9.68 15.81 -4.19
CA ALA A 429 10.37 14.95 -5.13
C ALA A 429 9.40 13.88 -5.62
N GLU A 430 9.46 13.57 -6.91
CA GLU A 430 8.59 12.59 -7.55
C GLU A 430 9.38 11.82 -8.61
N TRP A 431 8.90 10.64 -8.95
CA TRP A 431 9.36 9.87 -10.10
C TRP A 431 8.20 9.57 -11.04
N PHE A 432 8.49 9.24 -12.30
CA PHE A 432 7.48 8.98 -13.34
C PHE A 432 7.60 7.53 -13.77
N ASN A 433 6.50 6.79 -13.69
CA ASN A 433 6.43 5.39 -14.11
C ASN A 433 6.09 5.22 -15.60
N GLY A 434 6.25 6.26 -16.41
CA GLY A 434 5.83 6.26 -17.81
C GLY A 434 4.39 6.70 -18.05
N ILE A 435 3.56 6.73 -17.00
CA ILE A 435 2.14 7.12 -17.10
C ILE A 435 1.82 8.27 -16.15
N THR A 436 2.18 8.13 -14.86
CA THR A 436 1.88 9.09 -13.80
C THR A 436 3.11 9.42 -12.97
N TRP A 437 3.10 10.60 -12.34
CA TRP A 437 4.12 10.97 -11.36
C TRP A 437 3.74 10.42 -9.98
N LYS A 438 4.62 9.65 -9.36
CA LYS A 438 4.51 9.10 -8.00
C LYS A 438 5.41 9.87 -7.03
N SER A 439 4.96 10.05 -5.79
CA SER A 439 5.70 10.84 -4.79
C SER A 439 6.88 10.06 -4.21
N LEU A 440 8.03 10.71 -4.10
CA LEU A 440 9.16 10.26 -3.26
C LEU A 440 9.15 11.02 -1.93
N GLU A 441 8.96 12.33 -2.01
CA GLU A 441 8.75 13.19 -0.86
C GLU A 441 7.50 14.02 -1.09
N ALA A 442 6.55 13.93 -0.16
CA ALA A 442 5.32 14.69 -0.20
C ALA A 442 5.60 16.19 -0.22
N LYS A 443 4.66 16.94 -0.81
CA LYS A 443 4.73 18.39 -0.84
C LYS A 443 4.59 18.94 0.57
N LEU A 444 5.47 19.87 0.92
CA LEU A 444 5.27 20.75 2.07
C LEU A 444 4.05 21.64 1.76
N ASP A 445 2.85 21.16 2.07
CA ASP A 445 1.61 21.92 1.91
C ASP A 445 1.11 22.44 3.28
N GLY A 446 0.66 23.69 3.32
CA GLY A 446 -0.24 24.16 4.39
C GLY A 446 0.37 24.55 5.73
N GLY A 447 1.61 25.06 5.81
CA GLY A 447 2.16 25.58 7.06
C GLY A 447 3.47 24.97 7.54
N GLY A 448 4.08 24.08 6.77
CA GLY A 448 5.40 23.52 7.09
C GLY A 448 6.52 24.51 6.81
N SER A 449 7.44 24.70 7.76
CA SER A 449 8.71 25.40 7.56
C SER A 449 9.85 24.40 7.67
N GLU A 450 10.80 24.41 6.73
CA GLU A 450 11.92 23.46 6.69
C GLU A 450 13.27 24.16 6.70
N ASN A 451 14.09 23.83 7.70
CA ASN A 451 15.44 24.35 7.81
C ASN A 451 16.39 23.27 8.34
N ASN A 452 17.00 22.53 7.42
CA ASN A 452 17.87 21.41 7.76
C ASN A 452 19.29 21.90 8.10
N ALA A 453 19.74 21.57 9.31
CA ALA A 453 21.08 21.91 9.79
C ALA A 453 22.19 21.20 8.98
N ALA A 454 21.90 20.01 8.45
CA ALA A 454 22.78 19.20 7.61
C ALA A 454 21.99 18.60 6.44
N TYR A 455 22.70 17.99 5.48
CA TYR A 455 22.06 17.18 4.45
C TYR A 455 21.41 15.93 5.06
N LEU A 456 20.23 15.60 4.58
CA LEU A 456 19.48 14.40 4.94
C LEU A 456 19.66 13.37 3.82
N TYR A 457 19.99 12.14 4.21
CA TYR A 457 19.99 11.00 3.32
C TYR A 457 18.55 10.55 3.05
N LYS A 458 18.26 10.25 1.78
CA LYS A 458 16.99 9.74 1.31
C LYS A 458 17.25 8.48 0.48
N SER A 459 16.46 7.45 0.71
CA SER A 459 16.50 6.18 -0.01
C SER A 459 15.08 5.68 -0.16
N PHE A 460 14.72 5.33 -1.39
CA PHE A 460 13.40 4.84 -1.76
C PHE A 460 13.58 3.59 -2.61
N ASN A 461 12.99 2.48 -2.18
CA ASN A 461 12.72 1.37 -3.09
C ASN A 461 11.47 1.76 -3.87
N LEU A 462 11.53 1.68 -5.19
CA LEU A 462 10.42 2.04 -6.05
C LEU A 462 9.65 0.77 -6.39
N ASP A 463 8.34 0.90 -6.52
CA ASP A 463 7.47 -0.22 -6.90
C ASP A 463 7.79 -0.79 -8.29
N SER A 464 7.15 -1.92 -8.60
CA SER A 464 7.36 -2.68 -9.83
C SER A 464 7.16 -1.87 -11.11
N SER A 465 6.40 -0.77 -11.09
CA SER A 465 6.24 0.10 -12.27
C SER A 465 7.48 0.94 -12.61
N ALA A 466 8.50 0.95 -11.76
CA ALA A 466 9.83 1.47 -12.07
C ALA A 466 10.71 0.47 -12.82
N ASN A 467 10.40 -0.82 -12.74
CA ASN A 467 11.19 -1.88 -13.34
C ASN A 467 11.03 -1.87 -14.87
N ASP A 468 12.12 -2.16 -15.57
CA ASP A 468 12.16 -2.28 -17.04
C ASP A 468 11.51 -1.11 -17.80
N ASN A 469 11.63 0.11 -17.28
CA ASN A 469 10.80 1.23 -17.72
C ASN A 469 11.55 2.20 -18.67
N PRO A 470 11.22 2.23 -19.98
CA PRO A 470 11.87 3.13 -20.94
C PRO A 470 11.59 4.61 -20.68
N ASN A 471 10.50 4.91 -19.99
CA ASN A 471 9.98 6.26 -19.79
C ASN A 471 10.27 6.79 -18.39
N PHE A 472 11.14 6.13 -17.61
CA PHE A 472 11.43 6.51 -16.23
C PHE A 472 12.02 7.93 -16.13
N LEU A 473 11.47 8.74 -15.21
CA LEU A 473 11.96 10.08 -14.91
C LEU A 473 11.98 10.31 -13.39
N VAL A 474 12.80 11.26 -12.95
CA VAL A 474 12.77 11.77 -11.57
C VAL A 474 12.75 13.28 -11.63
N ARG A 475 12.04 13.95 -10.73
CA ARG A 475 12.10 15.39 -10.61
C ARG A 475 12.14 15.87 -9.16
N PHE A 476 12.84 16.98 -8.97
CA PHE A 476 12.94 17.71 -7.73
C PHE A 476 12.39 19.11 -7.95
N ASN A 477 11.39 19.48 -7.17
CA ASN A 477 10.67 20.73 -7.28
C ASN A 477 10.98 21.59 -6.06
N CYS A 478 11.22 22.88 -6.29
CA CYS A 478 11.47 23.84 -5.25
C CYS A 478 10.79 25.16 -5.59
N GLU A 479 10.03 25.67 -4.65
CA GLU A 479 9.45 26.99 -4.62
C GLU A 479 9.97 27.67 -3.36
N ALA A 480 10.62 28.82 -3.53
CA ALA A 480 11.17 29.60 -2.42
C ALA A 480 11.14 31.10 -2.76
N GLY A 481 10.56 31.90 -1.88
CA GLY A 481 10.31 33.34 -2.09
C GLY A 481 11.49 34.25 -1.73
N ALA A 482 12.27 33.91 -0.71
CA ALA A 482 13.29 34.77 -0.12
C ALA A 482 14.72 34.47 -0.59
N VAL A 483 15.57 35.50 -0.54
CA VAL A 483 17.01 35.43 -0.88
C VAL A 483 17.82 34.58 0.11
N SER A 484 17.26 34.11 1.20
CA SER A 484 17.93 33.24 2.17
C SER A 484 17.56 31.77 2.02
N GLU A 485 16.64 31.45 1.10
CA GLU A 485 16.08 30.11 0.95
C GLU A 485 16.74 29.31 -0.16
N PHE A 486 16.93 28.02 0.10
CA PHE A 486 17.60 27.10 -0.81
C PHE A 486 17.01 25.70 -0.75
N CYS A 487 16.94 25.07 -1.92
CA CYS A 487 16.87 23.62 -2.03
C CYS A 487 18.19 23.12 -2.62
N ARG A 488 18.75 22.07 -2.03
CA ARG A 488 20.01 21.45 -2.46
C ARG A 488 19.85 19.95 -2.61
N LEU A 489 20.56 19.40 -3.57
CA LEU A 489 20.64 17.99 -3.90
C LEU A 489 22.10 17.63 -4.20
N ASP A 490 22.53 16.47 -3.73
CA ASP A 490 23.88 15.96 -3.95
C ASP A 490 23.90 14.43 -3.90
N ASN A 491 24.93 13.82 -4.49
CA ASN A 491 25.12 12.37 -4.59
C ASN A 491 23.83 11.62 -4.99
N PHE A 492 23.24 12.02 -6.11
CA PHE A 492 22.10 11.29 -6.68
C PHE A 492 22.57 9.92 -7.18
N GLU A 493 21.89 8.87 -6.77
CA GLU A 493 22.23 7.49 -7.09
C GLU A 493 20.98 6.71 -7.48
N LEU A 494 21.06 5.99 -8.59
CA LEU A 494 20.05 5.04 -9.04
C LEU A 494 20.69 3.64 -9.09
N LEU A 495 20.01 2.69 -8.46
CA LEU A 495 20.45 1.31 -8.34
C LEU A 495 19.36 0.39 -8.92
N GLY A 496 19.75 -0.78 -9.38
CA GLY A 496 18.83 -1.85 -9.76
C GLY A 496 19.56 -3.17 -10.02
N THR A 497 18.77 -4.23 -10.04
CA THR A 497 19.20 -5.60 -10.30
C THR A 497 19.07 -5.87 -11.79
N SER A 498 20.18 -6.04 -12.51
CA SER A 498 20.11 -6.36 -13.94
C SER A 498 19.50 -7.75 -14.15
N PHE A 499 18.62 -7.90 -15.11
CA PHE A 499 18.02 -9.18 -15.48
C PHE A 499 18.21 -9.49 -16.96
N THR A 500 17.90 -10.72 -17.33
CA THR A 500 17.72 -11.11 -18.74
C THR A 500 16.35 -11.73 -18.93
N ASN A 501 15.86 -11.70 -20.16
CA ASN A 501 14.61 -12.36 -20.57
C ASN A 501 14.68 -13.90 -20.50
N LYS A 502 15.79 -14.45 -20.00
CA LYS A 502 16.02 -15.89 -19.90
C LYS A 502 15.53 -16.44 -18.57
N TRP A 503 14.72 -17.48 -18.66
CA TRP A 503 14.20 -18.25 -17.56
C TRP A 503 14.75 -19.67 -17.65
N GLN A 504 15.07 -20.28 -16.51
CA GLN A 504 15.67 -21.61 -16.45
C GLN A 504 15.03 -22.51 -15.39
N TYR A 505 14.89 -23.79 -15.73
CA TYR A 505 14.63 -24.86 -14.78
C TYR A 505 15.57 -26.04 -15.06
N THR A 506 16.16 -26.60 -14.00
CA THR A 506 17.08 -27.74 -14.10
C THR A 506 16.62 -28.87 -13.22
N GLN A 507 16.49 -30.08 -13.79
CA GLN A 507 16.14 -31.28 -13.03
C GLN A 507 17.04 -32.47 -13.39
N SER A 508 17.26 -33.36 -12.41
CA SER A 508 17.92 -34.64 -12.65
C SER A 508 17.04 -35.58 -13.46
N SER A 509 17.60 -36.14 -14.55
CA SER A 509 16.94 -37.16 -15.38
C SER A 509 16.76 -38.50 -14.66
N SER A 510 17.31 -38.69 -13.45
CA SER A 510 17.21 -39.94 -12.68
C SER A 510 15.77 -40.42 -12.51
N GLY A 511 14.84 -39.49 -12.28
CA GLY A 511 13.41 -39.76 -12.07
C GLY A 511 12.57 -39.89 -13.33
N ILE A 512 13.11 -39.56 -14.51
CA ILE A 512 12.37 -39.50 -15.79
C ILE A 512 12.54 -40.83 -16.54
N SER A 513 11.50 -41.37 -17.16
CA SER A 513 11.62 -42.62 -17.94
C SER A 513 12.54 -42.44 -19.17
N ILE A 514 13.13 -43.53 -19.65
CA ILE A 514 13.89 -43.51 -20.92
C ILE A 514 12.89 -43.39 -22.08
N GLY A 515 13.12 -42.48 -23.01
CA GLY A 515 12.23 -42.23 -24.14
C GLY A 515 12.20 -40.78 -24.60
N ILE A 516 11.27 -40.49 -25.52
CA ILE A 516 10.97 -39.13 -25.96
C ILE A 516 9.82 -38.60 -25.10
N HIS A 517 10.01 -37.42 -24.52
CA HIS A 517 9.05 -36.73 -23.67
C HIS A 517 8.66 -35.40 -24.31
N ASN A 518 7.41 -35.00 -24.14
CA ASN A 518 6.98 -33.64 -24.48
C ASN A 518 7.17 -32.75 -23.27
N TYR A 519 7.62 -31.52 -23.49
CA TYR A 519 7.54 -30.46 -22.50
C TYR A 519 6.84 -29.24 -23.08
N LYS A 520 6.14 -28.50 -22.22
CA LYS A 520 5.43 -27.28 -22.59
C LYS A 520 5.87 -26.16 -21.65
N VAL A 521 6.27 -25.03 -22.21
CA VAL A 521 6.52 -23.81 -21.43
C VAL A 521 5.24 -22.99 -21.42
N HIS A 522 4.81 -22.56 -20.23
CA HIS A 522 3.67 -21.68 -20.00
C HIS A 522 4.17 -20.34 -19.46
N VAL A 523 3.65 -19.25 -19.98
CA VAL A 523 4.01 -17.90 -19.56
C VAL A 523 2.77 -17.13 -19.14
N THR A 524 2.88 -16.48 -17.99
CA THR A 524 1.88 -15.54 -17.46
C THR A 524 2.56 -14.20 -17.22
N ASP A 525 1.93 -13.11 -17.64
CA ASP A 525 2.34 -11.74 -17.38
C ASP A 525 1.67 -11.19 -16.10
N PHE A 526 1.89 -9.92 -15.78
CA PHE A 526 1.24 -9.28 -14.63
C PHE A 526 -0.23 -8.94 -14.87
N SER A 527 -0.67 -8.89 -16.13
CA SER A 527 -2.03 -8.54 -16.53
C SER A 527 -2.99 -9.73 -16.54
N ASN A 528 -2.46 -10.96 -16.51
CA ASN A 528 -3.19 -12.22 -16.59
C ASN A 528 -4.09 -12.30 -17.84
N ASP A 529 -3.76 -11.59 -18.93
CA ASP A 529 -4.68 -11.40 -20.05
C ASP A 529 -4.84 -12.65 -20.94
N THR A 530 -3.78 -13.42 -21.22
CA THR A 530 -3.82 -14.74 -21.88
C THR A 530 -2.50 -15.52 -21.67
N VAL A 531 -2.58 -16.73 -21.11
CA VAL A 531 -1.42 -17.65 -20.99
C VAL A 531 -0.97 -18.12 -22.37
N VAL A 532 0.28 -17.84 -22.73
CA VAL A 532 0.92 -18.35 -23.96
C VAL A 532 1.73 -19.60 -23.64
N SER A 533 1.64 -20.60 -24.51
CA SER A 533 2.43 -21.82 -24.35
C SER A 533 3.02 -22.35 -25.65
N VAL A 534 4.23 -22.90 -25.55
CA VAL A 534 4.95 -23.55 -26.67
C VAL A 534 5.36 -24.95 -26.22
N THR A 535 5.24 -25.94 -27.10
CA THR A 535 5.56 -27.35 -26.82
C THR A 535 6.72 -27.81 -27.68
N GLU A 536 7.66 -28.51 -27.08
CA GLU A 536 8.80 -29.16 -27.74
C GLU A 536 9.02 -30.56 -27.14
N THR A 537 10.00 -31.29 -27.66
CA THR A 537 10.34 -32.65 -27.19
C THR A 537 11.78 -32.74 -26.73
N PHE A 538 12.04 -33.54 -25.70
CA PHE A 538 13.39 -33.92 -25.28
C PHE A 538 13.53 -35.43 -25.18
N THR A 539 14.76 -35.93 -25.30
CA THR A 539 15.07 -37.36 -25.26
C THR A 539 15.88 -37.73 -24.02
N VAL A 540 15.43 -38.72 -23.26
CA VAL A 540 16.16 -39.30 -22.13
C VAL A 540 16.75 -40.65 -22.55
N GLN A 541 18.06 -40.84 -22.31
CA GLN A 541 18.81 -42.07 -22.62
C GLN A 541 19.40 -42.75 -21.38
#